data_AF-A0A1M6D744-F1
#
_entry.id   AF-A0A1M6D744-F1
#
_cell.length_a   1.000
_cell.length_b   1.000
_cell.length_c   1.000
_cell.angle_alpha   90.00
_cell.angle_beta   90.00
_cell.angle_gamma   90.00
#
_symmetry.space_group_name_H-M   'P 1'
#
loop_
_entity.id
_entity.type
_entity.pdbx_description
1 polymer ?
#
loop_
_entity_poly.entity_id
_entity_poly.type
_entity_poly.pdbx_seq_one_letter_code
_entity_poly.pdbx_strand_id
1 'polypeptide(L)'
;MQDGLYAKFKTTKGDILINLEYKKTPGTVGNFVGLAEGNLENQAIPQGKPYYNGLKFHRVIADFMIQGGDPQGTGAGGPGYQFDDEIHPDLKHDGPGVLSMANAGPGTNGSQFFITHVETPWLDGKHTVFGKVVEGQNVVNEVSQGDAIEEVEIIRIGGDAEGFNAVETFRQFNGAKAEREAAAKKKAEELLEELATGFDKTDSGLRYQIIQKGDGAKAEKGNTVSVHYKGSLPDGTVFDSSYKRNQPIDFPLGMGHVIPGWDEGIALLQVGDKARFVIPPYLGYGERGAGGVIPPNATLIFDVELVNVK
;
A
#
# COMPACT_ATOMS: atom_id res chain seq x y z
N MET A 1 15.20 20.92 -25.50
CA MET A 1 14.25 19.89 -25.03
C MET A 1 13.45 19.40 -26.22
N GLN A 2 13.15 18.09 -26.28
CA GLN A 2 12.30 17.51 -27.32
C GLN A 2 10.83 17.60 -26.89
N ASP A 3 9.91 17.23 -27.77
CA ASP A 3 8.50 17.07 -27.40
C ASP A 3 8.38 16.05 -26.26
N GLY A 4 7.69 16.42 -25.18
CA GLY A 4 7.68 15.66 -23.95
C GLY A 4 7.09 16.42 -22.77
N LEU A 5 6.92 15.68 -21.68
CA LEU A 5 6.48 16.21 -20.40
C LEU A 5 7.64 16.10 -19.43
N TYR A 6 8.03 17.21 -18.82
CA TYR A 6 9.20 17.28 -17.96
C TYR A 6 8.83 17.82 -16.58
N ALA A 7 9.61 17.41 -15.57
CA ALA A 7 9.59 17.99 -14.24
C ALA A 7 10.97 18.58 -13.94
N LYS A 8 11.00 19.88 -13.64
CA LYS A 8 12.20 20.57 -13.20
C LYS A 8 12.13 20.76 -11.68
N PHE A 9 12.97 20.04 -10.97
CA PHE A 9 13.15 20.18 -9.53
C PHE A 9 14.19 21.27 -9.28
N LYS A 10 13.78 22.35 -8.63
CA LYS A 10 14.70 23.33 -8.03
C LYS A 10 14.97 22.86 -6.62
N THR A 11 16.23 22.63 -6.30
CA THR A 11 16.66 22.11 -4.99
C THR A 11 17.72 23.02 -4.39
N THR A 12 17.99 22.85 -3.09
CA THR A 12 19.09 23.54 -2.42
C THR A 12 20.48 23.23 -2.99
N LYS A 13 20.61 22.21 -3.85
CA LYS A 13 21.84 21.81 -4.55
C LYS A 13 21.88 22.21 -6.03
N GLY A 14 20.79 22.77 -6.55
CA GLY A 14 20.65 23.13 -7.95
C GLY A 14 19.47 22.43 -8.64
N ASP A 15 19.46 22.53 -9.96
CA ASP A 15 18.34 22.08 -10.77
C ASP A 15 18.51 20.64 -11.26
N ILE A 16 17.44 19.86 -11.21
CA ILE A 16 17.35 18.52 -11.80
C ILE A 16 16.19 18.54 -12.81
N LEU A 17 16.47 18.21 -14.06
CA LEU A 17 15.45 18.11 -15.12
C LEU A 17 15.18 16.63 -15.43
N ILE A 18 13.92 16.24 -15.33
CA ILE A 18 13.47 14.86 -15.52
C ILE A 18 12.47 14.81 -16.67
N ASN A 19 12.67 13.89 -17.62
CA ASN A 19 11.66 13.54 -18.61
C ASN A 19 10.69 12.51 -18.01
N LEU A 20 9.39 12.74 -18.12
CA LEU A 20 8.34 11.92 -17.54
C LEU A 20 7.74 10.96 -18.59
N GLU A 21 7.54 9.71 -18.20
CA GLU A 21 7.05 8.62 -19.08
C GLU A 21 5.51 8.60 -19.17
N TYR A 22 4.90 9.76 -19.44
CA TYR A 22 3.43 9.97 -19.38
C TYR A 22 2.63 9.10 -20.36
N LYS A 23 3.27 8.54 -21.38
CA LYS A 23 2.64 7.60 -22.34
C LYS A 23 2.65 6.16 -21.84
N LYS A 24 3.64 5.77 -21.01
CA LYS A 24 3.83 4.38 -20.54
C LYS A 24 3.30 4.17 -19.13
N THR A 25 3.37 5.19 -18.28
CA THR A 25 2.85 5.18 -16.90
C THR A 25 1.94 6.40 -16.66
N PRO A 26 0.84 6.52 -17.43
CA PRO A 26 -0.01 7.71 -17.43
C PRO A 26 -0.67 7.99 -16.07
N GLY A 27 -1.09 6.96 -15.32
CA GLY A 27 -1.71 7.14 -14.01
C GLY A 27 -0.75 7.75 -12.99
N THR A 28 0.47 7.21 -12.94
CA THR A 28 1.54 7.62 -12.03
C THR A 28 2.03 9.02 -12.36
N VAL A 29 2.24 9.32 -13.64
CA VAL A 29 2.60 10.67 -14.07
C VAL A 29 1.46 11.66 -13.82
N GLY A 30 0.21 11.24 -14.05
CA GLY A 30 -0.97 12.04 -13.73
C GLY A 30 -1.06 12.41 -12.24
N ASN A 31 -0.79 11.46 -11.35
CA ASN A 31 -0.66 11.71 -9.91
C ASN A 31 0.45 12.71 -9.60
N PHE A 32 1.66 12.44 -10.06
CA PHE A 32 2.83 13.27 -9.77
C PHE A 32 2.64 14.72 -10.27
N VAL A 33 2.19 14.90 -11.51
CA VAL A 33 1.94 16.23 -12.10
C VAL A 33 0.79 16.93 -11.38
N GLY A 34 -0.32 16.23 -11.11
CA GLY A 34 -1.45 16.80 -10.38
C GLY A 34 -1.08 17.28 -8.98
N LEU A 35 -0.20 16.55 -8.28
CA LEU A 35 0.35 16.97 -6.98
C LEU A 35 1.33 18.13 -7.13
N ALA A 36 2.27 18.08 -8.07
CA ALA A 36 3.25 19.15 -8.32
C ALA A 36 2.57 20.49 -8.61
N GLU A 37 1.48 20.49 -9.39
CA GLU A 37 0.74 21.70 -9.72
C GLU A 37 -0.31 22.10 -8.66
N GLY A 38 -0.53 21.26 -7.64
CA GLY A 38 -1.55 21.49 -6.62
C GLY A 38 -2.99 21.29 -7.09
N ASN A 39 -3.19 20.68 -8.26
CA ASN A 39 -4.49 20.48 -8.89
C ASN A 39 -5.23 19.25 -8.31
N LEU A 40 -4.51 18.35 -7.64
CA LEU A 40 -5.04 17.10 -7.12
C LEU A 40 -5.36 17.18 -5.62
N GLU A 41 -6.62 16.90 -5.27
CA GLU A 41 -7.08 16.85 -3.88
C GLU A 41 -6.39 15.72 -3.10
N ASN A 42 -6.01 16.01 -1.87
CA ASN A 42 -5.28 15.12 -0.99
C ASN A 42 -5.46 15.56 0.48
N GLN A 43 -4.99 14.75 1.44
CA GLN A 43 -5.17 15.01 2.88
C GLN A 43 -4.01 15.78 3.54
N ALA A 44 -2.89 15.98 2.83
CA ALA A 44 -1.67 16.56 3.41
C ALA A 44 -1.49 18.06 3.11
N ILE A 45 -1.76 18.46 1.87
CA ILE A 45 -1.56 19.82 1.38
C ILE A 45 -2.87 20.30 0.73
N PRO A 46 -3.44 21.47 1.14
CA PRO A 46 -4.66 22.00 0.55
C PRO A 46 -4.56 22.16 -0.96
N GLN A 47 -5.66 21.87 -1.68
CA GLN A 47 -5.74 22.06 -3.12
C GLN A 47 -5.43 23.52 -3.51
N GLY A 48 -4.80 23.69 -4.67
CA GLY A 48 -4.30 24.97 -5.16
C GLY A 48 -2.89 25.32 -4.65
N LYS A 49 -2.27 24.46 -3.83
CA LYS A 49 -0.86 24.60 -3.42
C LYS A 49 -0.03 23.45 -3.99
N PRO A 50 1.13 23.74 -4.61
CA PRO A 50 2.09 22.73 -5.03
C PRO A 50 2.48 21.80 -3.87
N TYR A 51 2.28 20.49 -4.06
CA TYR A 51 2.46 19.49 -3.00
C TYR A 51 3.93 19.33 -2.57
N TYR A 52 4.85 19.37 -3.54
CA TYR A 52 6.26 19.02 -3.32
C TYR A 52 7.12 20.20 -2.83
N ASN A 53 6.62 21.43 -2.93
CA ASN A 53 7.40 22.62 -2.59
C ASN A 53 7.64 22.68 -1.07
N GLY A 54 8.91 22.83 -0.69
CA GLY A 54 9.40 22.82 0.69
C GLY A 54 9.59 21.43 1.30
N LEU A 55 9.26 20.35 0.58
CA LEU A 55 9.50 18.99 1.08
C LEU A 55 10.99 18.65 1.06
N LYS A 56 11.39 17.67 1.87
CA LYS A 56 12.79 17.25 2.01
C LYS A 56 13.05 15.93 1.30
N PHE A 57 14.29 15.75 0.85
CA PHE A 57 14.86 14.44 0.63
C PHE A 57 15.15 13.79 2.00
N HIS A 58 14.15 13.12 2.55
CA HIS A 58 14.17 12.62 3.93
C HIS A 58 15.06 11.38 4.10
N ARG A 59 15.41 10.70 2.99
CA ARG A 59 16.29 9.54 3.01
C ARG A 59 17.22 9.57 1.80
N VAL A 60 18.51 9.57 2.06
CA VAL A 60 19.56 9.55 1.04
C VAL A 60 20.52 8.41 1.37
N ILE A 61 20.76 7.53 0.41
CA ILE A 61 21.70 6.43 0.55
C ILE A 61 22.70 6.53 -0.58
N ALA A 62 23.97 6.81 -0.22
CA ALA A 62 25.07 6.90 -1.17
C ALA A 62 25.14 5.63 -2.03
N ASP A 63 25.44 5.82 -3.33
CA ASP A 63 25.51 4.75 -4.33
C ASP A 63 24.22 3.93 -4.45
N PHE A 64 23.08 4.51 -4.07
CA PHE A 64 21.77 3.90 -4.26
C PHE A 64 20.74 4.90 -4.78
N MET A 65 20.24 5.80 -3.94
CA MET A 65 19.18 6.74 -4.34
C MET A 65 18.99 7.90 -3.35
N ILE A 66 18.31 8.95 -3.84
CA ILE A 66 17.70 10.00 -3.03
C ILE A 66 16.18 9.82 -3.03
N GLN A 67 15.53 9.86 -1.86
CA GLN A 67 14.09 9.66 -1.69
C GLN A 67 13.44 10.91 -1.06
N GLY A 68 12.33 11.34 -1.67
CA GLY A 68 11.56 12.52 -1.29
C GLY A 68 10.06 12.31 -1.40
N GLY A 69 9.29 13.40 -1.37
CA GLY A 69 7.84 13.38 -1.56
C GLY A 69 7.02 13.01 -0.31
N ASP A 70 7.62 13.01 0.87
CA ASP A 70 6.91 12.85 2.15
C ASP A 70 6.60 14.23 2.78
N PRO A 71 5.33 14.62 2.94
CA PRO A 71 4.95 15.89 3.58
C PRO A 71 5.36 15.99 5.06
N GLN A 72 5.53 14.86 5.75
CA GLN A 72 5.95 14.82 7.15
C GLN A 72 7.47 14.69 7.31
N GLY A 73 8.17 14.26 6.24
CA GLY A 73 9.61 14.01 6.25
C GLY A 73 10.05 12.85 7.15
N THR A 74 9.15 11.94 7.52
CA THR A 74 9.41 10.79 8.41
C THR A 74 9.72 9.50 7.65
N GLY A 75 9.42 9.46 6.35
CA GLY A 75 9.37 8.29 5.49
C GLY A 75 8.02 7.57 5.48
N ALA A 76 7.05 7.99 6.31
CA ALA A 76 5.77 7.30 6.47
C ALA A 76 4.55 8.13 6.01
N GLY A 77 4.74 9.41 5.68
CA GLY A 77 3.65 10.26 5.20
C GLY A 77 3.33 10.06 3.72
N GLY A 78 2.27 10.70 3.27
CA GLY A 78 1.79 10.62 1.89
C GLY A 78 0.55 11.49 1.65
N PRO A 79 -0.12 11.34 0.50
CA PRO A 79 -1.24 12.19 0.11
C PRO A 79 -2.58 11.75 0.74
N GLY A 80 -2.59 10.70 1.56
CA GLY A 80 -3.80 10.15 2.18
C GLY A 80 -4.55 9.12 1.31
N TYR A 81 -3.94 8.68 0.21
CA TYR A 81 -4.43 7.60 -0.63
C TYR A 81 -3.26 6.77 -1.18
N GLN A 82 -3.59 5.60 -1.73
CA GLN A 82 -2.66 4.70 -2.40
C GLN A 82 -3.21 4.25 -3.76
N PHE A 83 -2.34 4.03 -4.73
CA PHE A 83 -2.70 3.57 -6.07
C PHE A 83 -1.78 2.47 -6.59
N ASP A 84 -2.25 1.81 -7.65
CA ASP A 84 -1.63 0.62 -8.24
C ASP A 84 -0.28 0.90 -8.91
N ASP A 85 0.51 -0.14 -9.13
CA ASP A 85 1.75 -0.06 -9.89
C ASP A 85 1.46 -0.04 -11.41
N GLU A 86 2.27 0.69 -12.18
CA GLU A 86 2.26 0.69 -13.64
C GLU A 86 3.60 0.17 -14.16
N ILE A 87 3.77 -1.15 -14.20
CA ILE A 87 5.02 -1.78 -14.64
C ILE A 87 5.04 -1.91 -16.18
N HIS A 88 6.01 -1.27 -16.82
CA HIS A 88 6.23 -1.37 -18.25
C HIS A 88 7.51 -2.17 -18.58
N PRO A 89 7.51 -3.09 -19.55
CA PRO A 89 8.69 -3.93 -19.87
C PRO A 89 9.93 -3.13 -20.29
N ASP A 90 9.74 -1.98 -20.93
CA ASP A 90 10.82 -1.11 -21.38
C ASP A 90 11.34 -0.14 -20.30
N LEU A 91 10.70 -0.09 -19.13
CA LEU A 91 11.11 0.81 -18.05
C LEU A 91 11.80 0.02 -16.94
N LYS A 92 13.09 0.27 -16.78
CA LYS A 92 14.01 -0.48 -15.92
C LYS A 92 14.88 0.46 -15.12
N HIS A 93 15.37 -0.02 -13.99
CA HIS A 93 16.36 0.67 -13.18
C HIS A 93 17.77 0.42 -13.72
N ASP A 94 17.96 0.71 -15.01
CA ASP A 94 19.11 0.34 -15.84
C ASP A 94 20.29 1.34 -15.78
N GLY A 95 20.23 2.29 -14.85
CA GLY A 95 21.29 3.27 -14.67
C GLY A 95 20.97 4.37 -13.66
N PRO A 96 21.82 5.39 -13.59
CA PRO A 96 21.59 6.57 -12.77
C PRO A 96 20.39 7.39 -13.28
N GLY A 97 19.76 8.12 -12.38
CA GLY A 97 18.74 9.11 -12.71
C GLY A 97 17.36 8.54 -13.00
N VAL A 98 17.11 7.27 -12.70
CA VAL A 98 15.77 6.68 -12.87
C VAL A 98 14.87 7.19 -11.74
N LEU A 99 13.76 7.83 -12.12
CA LEU A 99 12.73 8.33 -11.20
C LEU A 99 11.63 7.28 -11.05
N SER A 100 11.38 6.85 -9.82
CA SER A 100 10.45 5.77 -9.49
C SER A 100 9.63 6.06 -8.25
N MET A 101 8.42 5.49 -8.18
CA MET A 101 7.58 5.59 -6.99
C MET A 101 8.15 4.77 -5.83
N ALA A 102 8.24 5.36 -4.65
CA ALA A 102 8.45 4.59 -3.42
C ALA A 102 7.12 3.95 -3.00
N ASN A 103 7.18 2.69 -2.55
CA ASN A 103 6.02 1.96 -2.06
C ASN A 103 6.40 1.02 -0.90
N ALA A 104 5.40 0.54 -0.18
CA ALA A 104 5.52 -0.45 0.90
C ALA A 104 5.07 -1.84 0.43
N GLY A 105 5.35 -2.17 -0.83
CA GLY A 105 4.85 -3.35 -1.53
C GLY A 105 3.79 -3.03 -2.60
N PRO A 106 3.31 -4.05 -3.33
CA PRO A 106 2.45 -3.85 -4.48
C PRO A 106 1.22 -2.99 -4.17
N GLY A 107 0.90 -2.09 -5.10
CA GLY A 107 -0.28 -1.24 -5.09
C GLY A 107 -0.33 -0.18 -3.98
N THR A 108 0.83 0.24 -3.48
CA THR A 108 0.94 1.26 -2.41
C THR A 108 1.73 2.50 -2.80
N ASN A 109 1.67 2.86 -4.08
CA ASN A 109 2.19 4.13 -4.55
C ASN A 109 1.39 5.29 -3.95
N GLY A 110 2.06 6.38 -3.62
CA GLY A 110 1.45 7.58 -3.05
C GLY A 110 2.08 8.85 -3.64
N SER A 111 2.71 9.67 -2.81
CA SER A 111 3.44 10.87 -3.26
C SER A 111 4.95 10.69 -3.24
N GLN A 112 5.45 9.72 -2.48
CA GLN A 112 6.88 9.51 -2.29
C GLN A 112 7.51 8.90 -3.54
N PHE A 113 8.70 9.38 -3.88
CA PHE A 113 9.47 8.94 -5.03
C PHE A 113 10.95 8.84 -4.66
N PHE A 114 11.73 8.17 -5.49
CA PHE A 114 13.19 8.18 -5.41
C PHE A 114 13.83 8.35 -6.79
N ILE A 115 15.06 8.88 -6.79
CA ILE A 115 15.91 9.03 -7.98
C ILE A 115 17.19 8.25 -7.74
N THR A 116 17.58 7.36 -8.67
CA THR A 116 18.75 6.50 -8.50
C THR A 116 20.08 7.23 -8.69
N HIS A 117 21.09 6.84 -7.90
CA HIS A 117 22.49 7.22 -8.14
C HIS A 117 23.18 6.28 -9.14
N VAL A 118 22.74 5.03 -9.19
CA VAL A 118 23.35 3.94 -9.97
C VAL A 118 22.28 2.98 -10.49
N GLU A 119 22.68 1.98 -11.29
CA GLU A 119 21.82 0.87 -11.71
C GLU A 119 21.30 0.06 -10.50
N THR A 120 20.00 -0.24 -10.46
CA THR A 120 19.36 -0.93 -9.32
C THR A 120 18.36 -2.01 -9.78
N PRO A 121 18.80 -3.03 -10.55
CA PRO A 121 17.91 -3.94 -11.28
C PRO A 121 17.04 -4.82 -10.36
N TRP A 122 17.40 -4.97 -9.07
CA TRP A 122 16.59 -5.69 -8.10
C TRP A 122 15.26 -5.00 -7.75
N LEU A 123 15.06 -3.75 -8.19
CA LEU A 123 13.83 -2.97 -8.07
C LEU A 123 12.89 -3.15 -9.27
N ASP A 124 13.34 -3.77 -10.36
CA ASP A 124 12.52 -3.96 -11.55
C ASP A 124 11.27 -4.79 -11.28
N GLY A 125 10.13 -4.31 -11.77
CA GLY A 125 8.82 -4.92 -11.54
C GLY A 125 8.27 -4.75 -10.11
N LYS A 126 8.98 -4.02 -9.23
CA LYS A 126 8.54 -3.73 -7.86
C LYS A 126 8.19 -2.27 -7.63
N HIS A 127 8.78 -1.37 -8.41
CA HIS A 127 8.56 0.07 -8.34
C HIS A 127 8.22 0.60 -9.73
N THR A 128 7.17 1.42 -9.81
CA THR A 128 6.79 2.10 -11.05
C THR A 128 7.86 3.12 -11.41
N VAL A 129 8.61 2.86 -12.48
CA VAL A 129 9.49 3.85 -13.12
C VAL A 129 8.62 4.79 -13.93
N PHE A 130 8.71 6.10 -13.68
CA PHE A 130 7.85 7.09 -14.35
C PHE A 130 8.63 8.29 -14.89
N GLY A 131 9.95 8.27 -14.84
CA GLY A 131 10.79 9.27 -15.50
C GLY A 131 12.27 8.96 -15.46
N LYS A 132 13.07 9.78 -16.16
CA LYS A 132 14.53 9.70 -16.18
C LYS A 132 15.15 11.10 -16.21
N VAL A 133 16.15 11.32 -15.38
CA VAL A 133 16.96 12.55 -15.35
C VAL A 133 17.62 12.73 -16.71
N VAL A 134 17.40 13.91 -17.31
CA VAL A 134 18.04 14.32 -18.56
C VAL A 134 19.11 15.39 -18.32
N GLU A 135 19.00 16.17 -17.24
CA GLU A 135 20.02 17.14 -16.81
C GLU A 135 20.07 17.18 -15.27
N GLY A 136 21.27 17.39 -14.70
CA GLY A 136 21.43 17.53 -13.24
C GLY A 136 21.70 16.22 -12.47
N GLN A 137 22.21 15.16 -13.11
CA GLN A 137 22.60 13.94 -12.38
C GLN A 137 23.71 14.19 -11.35
N ASN A 138 24.61 15.14 -11.62
CA ASN A 138 25.59 15.59 -10.62
C ASN A 138 24.91 16.23 -9.41
N VAL A 139 23.82 16.98 -9.60
CA VAL A 139 23.02 17.56 -8.52
C VAL A 139 22.35 16.45 -7.71
N VAL A 140 21.76 15.44 -8.37
CA VAL A 140 21.23 14.24 -7.71
C VAL A 140 22.29 13.62 -6.80
N ASN A 141 23.54 13.51 -7.28
CA ASN A 141 24.65 12.92 -6.54
C ASN A 141 25.16 13.79 -5.37
N GLU A 142 24.89 15.10 -5.39
CA GLU A 142 25.28 16.04 -4.33
C GLU A 142 24.21 16.24 -3.24
N VAL A 143 22.96 15.85 -3.52
CA VAL A 143 21.86 15.88 -2.55
C VAL A 143 22.21 15.06 -1.32
N SER A 144 22.06 15.67 -0.16
CA SER A 144 22.24 15.10 1.16
C SER A 144 20.91 15.01 1.89
N GLN A 145 20.83 14.11 2.88
CA GLN A 145 19.60 13.94 3.65
C GLN A 145 19.20 15.26 4.33
N GLY A 146 17.94 15.66 4.11
CA GLY A 146 17.36 16.90 4.63
C GLY A 146 17.41 18.09 3.68
N ASP A 147 18.12 17.99 2.54
CA ASP A 147 18.04 18.98 1.47
C ASP A 147 16.60 19.13 0.97
N ALA A 148 16.25 20.35 0.54
CA ALA A 148 14.88 20.70 0.22
C ALA A 148 14.63 20.74 -1.29
N ILE A 149 13.43 20.33 -1.67
CA ILE A 149 12.81 20.61 -2.96
C ILE A 149 12.15 21.98 -2.82
N GLU A 150 12.74 23.00 -3.42
CA GLU A 150 12.23 24.36 -3.35
C GLU A 150 10.99 24.52 -4.24
N GLU A 151 11.04 23.93 -5.42
CA GLU A 151 9.96 23.97 -6.41
C GLU A 151 10.02 22.76 -7.35
N VAL A 152 8.84 22.27 -7.76
CA VAL A 152 8.71 21.35 -8.91
C VAL A 152 7.91 22.05 -10.00
N GLU A 153 8.58 22.42 -11.08
CA GLU A 153 7.98 23.07 -12.25
C GLU A 153 7.68 22.02 -13.33
N ILE A 154 6.42 21.95 -13.80
CA ILE A 154 6.02 21.05 -14.89
C ILE A 154 6.11 21.77 -16.23
N ILE A 155 6.91 21.22 -17.14
CA ILE A 155 7.17 21.79 -18.47
C ILE A 155 6.55 20.86 -19.52
N ARG A 156 5.69 21.41 -20.37
CA ARG A 156 4.99 20.71 -21.46
C ARG A 156 5.51 21.22 -22.79
N ILE A 157 6.00 20.33 -23.64
CA ILE A 157 6.50 20.69 -24.98
C ILE A 157 5.82 19.79 -26.01
N GLY A 158 5.15 20.39 -26.98
CA GLY A 158 4.44 19.69 -28.05
C GLY A 158 2.99 19.35 -27.71
N GLY A 159 2.16 19.20 -28.74
CA GLY A 159 0.70 19.11 -28.60
C GLY A 159 0.23 17.95 -27.72
N ASP A 160 0.90 16.79 -27.78
CA ASP A 160 0.56 15.63 -26.93
C ASP A 160 0.76 15.94 -25.43
N ALA A 161 1.87 16.57 -25.07
CA ALA A 161 2.18 16.90 -23.68
C ALA A 161 1.34 18.07 -23.16
N GLU A 162 1.08 19.06 -24.01
CA GLU A 162 0.18 20.18 -23.72
C GLU A 162 -1.27 19.71 -23.49
N GLY A 163 -1.72 18.70 -24.24
CA GLY A 163 -3.04 18.09 -24.11
C GLY A 163 -3.19 17.09 -22.97
N PHE A 164 -2.11 16.73 -22.27
CA PHE A 164 -2.15 15.72 -21.21
C PHE A 164 -2.88 16.25 -19.95
N ASN A 165 -4.09 15.73 -19.71
CA ASN A 165 -4.87 16.03 -18.51
C ASN A 165 -4.48 15.10 -17.34
N ALA A 166 -3.53 15.54 -16.53
CA ALA A 166 -2.96 14.78 -15.42
C ALA A 166 -4.02 14.31 -14.39
N VAL A 167 -4.91 15.22 -13.98
CA VAL A 167 -5.92 14.94 -12.94
C VAL A 167 -6.96 13.94 -13.45
N GLU A 168 -7.46 14.12 -14.67
CA GLU A 168 -8.43 13.19 -15.24
C GLU A 168 -7.83 11.81 -15.48
N THR A 169 -6.61 11.76 -16.03
CA THR A 169 -5.88 10.51 -16.26
C THR A 169 -5.72 9.71 -14.97
N PHE A 170 -5.29 10.37 -13.89
CA PHE A 170 -5.15 9.71 -12.59
C PHE A 170 -6.50 9.28 -11.99
N ARG A 171 -7.55 10.09 -12.14
CA ARG A 171 -8.90 9.73 -11.68
C ARG A 171 -9.44 8.51 -12.41
N GLN A 172 -9.24 8.42 -13.72
CA GLN A 172 -9.65 7.25 -14.50
C GLN A 172 -8.87 6.00 -14.06
N PHE A 173 -7.56 6.13 -13.87
CA PHE A 173 -6.72 5.06 -13.35
C PHE A 173 -7.19 4.54 -11.97
N ASN A 174 -7.47 5.45 -11.03
CA ASN A 174 -7.99 5.07 -9.71
C ASN A 174 -9.44 4.59 -9.71
N GLY A 175 -10.29 5.12 -10.61
CA GLY A 175 -11.67 4.66 -10.77
C GLY A 175 -11.72 3.16 -11.05
N ALA A 176 -10.85 2.67 -11.94
CA ALA A 176 -10.74 1.24 -12.24
C ALA A 176 -10.31 0.39 -11.03
N LYS A 177 -9.53 0.94 -10.10
CA LYS A 177 -9.21 0.27 -8.83
C LYS A 177 -10.43 0.21 -7.92
N ALA A 178 -11.10 1.34 -7.70
CA ALA A 178 -12.28 1.41 -6.85
C ALA A 178 -13.41 0.47 -7.33
N GLU A 179 -13.61 0.35 -8.65
CA GLU A 179 -14.57 -0.60 -9.22
C GLU A 179 -14.19 -2.06 -8.93
N ARG A 180 -12.90 -2.42 -9.06
CA ARG A 180 -12.40 -3.77 -8.73
C ARG A 180 -12.54 -4.09 -7.25
N GLU A 181 -12.19 -3.16 -6.37
CA GLU A 181 -12.34 -3.30 -4.92
C GLU A 181 -13.80 -3.46 -4.52
N ALA A 182 -14.70 -2.65 -5.10
CA ALA A 182 -16.13 -2.74 -4.87
C ALA A 182 -16.71 -4.08 -5.34
N ALA A 183 -16.31 -4.55 -6.53
CA ALA A 183 -16.71 -5.86 -7.04
C ALA A 183 -16.19 -7.01 -6.17
N ALA A 184 -14.94 -6.94 -5.71
CA ALA A 184 -14.34 -7.92 -4.81
C ALA A 184 -15.06 -7.95 -3.45
N LYS A 185 -15.36 -6.78 -2.87
CA LYS A 185 -16.12 -6.66 -1.63
C LYS A 185 -17.52 -7.25 -1.77
N LYS A 186 -18.24 -6.92 -2.85
CA LYS A 186 -19.56 -7.48 -3.13
C LYS A 186 -19.52 -9.01 -3.23
N LYS A 187 -18.56 -9.56 -3.99
CA LYS A 187 -18.38 -11.01 -4.12
C LYS A 187 -18.05 -11.67 -2.78
N ALA A 188 -17.24 -11.02 -1.95
CA ALA A 188 -16.93 -11.52 -0.62
C ALA A 188 -18.17 -11.52 0.29
N GLU A 189 -18.97 -10.46 0.27
CA GLU A 189 -20.23 -10.36 1.02
C GLU A 189 -21.24 -11.44 0.61
N GLU A 190 -21.42 -11.68 -0.70
CA GLU A 190 -22.26 -12.76 -1.22
C GLU A 190 -21.77 -14.13 -0.73
N LEU A 191 -20.46 -14.37 -0.76
CA LEU A 191 -19.86 -15.62 -0.26
C LEU A 191 -20.01 -15.76 1.26
N LEU A 192 -19.97 -14.67 2.03
CA LEU A 192 -20.18 -14.68 3.48
C LEU A 192 -21.62 -15.08 3.85
N GLU A 193 -22.62 -14.62 3.10
CA GLU A 193 -24.01 -15.03 3.30
C GLU A 193 -24.19 -16.54 3.08
N GLU A 194 -23.52 -17.10 2.05
CA GLU A 194 -23.54 -18.55 1.78
C GLU A 194 -22.80 -19.36 2.87
N LEU A 195 -21.55 -18.99 3.18
CA LEU A 195 -20.69 -19.77 4.08
C LEU A 195 -21.07 -19.65 5.56
N ALA A 196 -21.66 -18.53 5.95
CA ALA A 196 -21.93 -18.18 7.34
C ALA A 196 -23.43 -18.04 7.62
N THR A 197 -24.27 -18.81 6.91
CA THR A 197 -25.71 -18.87 7.19
C THR A 197 -25.94 -19.26 8.66
N GLY A 198 -26.65 -18.40 9.39
CA GLY A 198 -26.94 -18.58 10.82
C GLY A 198 -25.82 -18.18 11.79
N PHE A 199 -24.74 -17.56 11.29
CA PHE A 199 -23.68 -17.01 12.12
C PHE A 199 -24.04 -15.60 12.59
N ASP A 200 -23.55 -15.23 13.77
CA ASP A 200 -23.62 -13.86 14.26
C ASP A 200 -22.71 -12.94 13.42
N LYS A 201 -23.07 -11.65 13.36
CA LYS A 201 -22.36 -10.62 12.59
C LYS A 201 -21.98 -9.46 13.50
N THR A 202 -20.74 -9.01 13.38
CA THR A 202 -20.30 -7.76 14.01
C THR A 202 -20.49 -6.55 13.08
N ASP A 203 -20.34 -5.34 13.61
CA ASP A 203 -20.46 -4.10 12.81
C ASP A 203 -19.41 -4.00 11.70
N SER A 204 -18.22 -4.57 11.91
CA SER A 204 -17.18 -4.64 10.88
C SER A 204 -17.53 -5.65 9.77
N GLY A 205 -18.46 -6.56 10.02
CA GLY A 205 -18.88 -7.60 9.08
C GLY A 205 -18.17 -8.95 9.27
N LEU A 206 -17.40 -9.13 10.34
CA LEU A 206 -16.94 -10.45 10.77
C LEU A 206 -18.16 -11.35 11.03
N ARG A 207 -18.13 -12.58 10.51
CA ARG A 207 -19.12 -13.61 10.84
C ARG A 207 -18.52 -14.60 11.82
N TYR A 208 -19.25 -14.96 12.85
CA TYR A 208 -18.76 -15.92 13.83
C TYR A 208 -19.86 -16.83 14.37
N GLN A 209 -19.46 -18.00 14.83
CA GLN A 209 -20.32 -18.93 15.56
C GLN A 209 -19.52 -19.58 16.68
N ILE A 210 -20.04 -19.51 17.91
CA ILE A 210 -19.47 -20.26 19.03
C ILE A 210 -19.97 -21.70 18.94
N ILE A 211 -19.04 -22.63 18.72
CA ILE A 211 -19.29 -24.07 18.57
C ILE A 211 -19.34 -24.74 19.94
N GLN A 212 -18.45 -24.30 20.84
CA GLN A 212 -18.40 -24.78 22.22
C GLN A 212 -18.20 -23.57 23.12
N LYS A 213 -19.02 -23.48 24.17
CA LYS A 213 -18.87 -22.44 25.19
C LYS A 213 -17.98 -22.95 26.32
N GLY A 214 -16.94 -22.20 26.64
CA GLY A 214 -16.12 -22.34 27.83
C GLY A 214 -16.66 -21.52 28.99
N ASP A 215 -16.06 -21.71 30.16
CA ASP A 215 -16.42 -21.07 31.42
C ASP A 215 -15.27 -20.27 32.05
N GLY A 216 -14.14 -20.15 31.34
CA GLY A 216 -12.96 -19.45 31.82
C GLY A 216 -13.00 -17.93 31.60
N ALA A 217 -11.85 -17.28 31.81
CA ALA A 217 -11.70 -15.83 31.72
C ALA A 217 -11.99 -15.29 30.31
N LYS A 218 -12.64 -14.12 30.23
CA LYS A 218 -12.90 -13.45 28.95
C LYS A 218 -11.60 -12.89 28.36
N ALA A 219 -11.48 -12.95 27.04
CA ALA A 219 -10.41 -12.25 26.34
C ALA A 219 -10.68 -10.73 26.32
N GLU A 220 -9.74 -9.95 26.85
CA GLU A 220 -9.83 -8.49 26.88
C GLU A 220 -8.64 -7.88 26.14
N LYS A 221 -8.89 -6.73 25.49
CA LYS A 221 -7.86 -5.98 24.77
C LYS A 221 -6.71 -5.62 25.72
N GLY A 222 -5.49 -5.88 25.30
CA GLY A 222 -4.27 -5.65 26.09
C GLY A 222 -3.71 -6.91 26.75
N ASN A 223 -4.52 -7.94 26.98
CA ASN A 223 -4.05 -9.20 27.54
C ASN A 223 -3.31 -10.03 26.48
N THR A 224 -2.44 -10.94 26.94
CA THR A 224 -1.85 -11.94 26.05
C THR A 224 -2.75 -13.16 26.01
N VAL A 225 -3.16 -13.59 24.82
CA VAL A 225 -4.01 -14.76 24.63
C VAL A 225 -3.24 -15.92 24.02
N SER A 226 -3.61 -17.15 24.37
CA SER A 226 -3.08 -18.38 23.77
C SER A 226 -4.18 -19.05 22.97
N VAL A 227 -4.01 -19.18 21.65
CA VAL A 227 -5.06 -19.63 20.73
C VAL A 227 -4.61 -20.83 19.90
N HIS A 228 -5.39 -21.91 19.93
CA HIS A 228 -5.30 -22.97 18.94
C HIS A 228 -6.15 -22.61 17.71
N TYR A 229 -5.70 -22.98 16.51
CA TYR A 229 -6.39 -22.61 15.28
C TYR A 229 -6.12 -23.55 14.10
N LYS A 230 -7.04 -23.50 13.15
CA LYS A 230 -6.91 -24.01 11.80
C LYS A 230 -7.48 -22.97 10.83
N GLY A 231 -6.63 -22.45 9.95
CA GLY A 231 -7.01 -21.53 8.89
C GLY A 231 -7.16 -22.26 7.55
N SER A 232 -8.28 -22.02 6.87
CA SER A 232 -8.56 -22.59 5.55
C SER A 232 -9.28 -21.61 4.62
N LEU A 233 -9.16 -21.86 3.32
CA LEU A 233 -9.96 -21.22 2.28
C LEU A 233 -11.35 -21.87 2.17
N PRO A 234 -12.32 -21.20 1.52
CA PRO A 234 -13.69 -21.73 1.34
C PRO A 234 -13.76 -23.06 0.62
N ASP A 235 -12.78 -23.39 -0.22
CA ASP A 235 -12.66 -24.67 -0.91
C ASP A 235 -12.12 -25.81 -0.03
N GLY A 236 -11.83 -25.52 1.26
CA GLY A 236 -11.28 -26.46 2.23
C GLY A 236 -9.75 -26.53 2.27
N THR A 237 -9.04 -25.80 1.39
CA THR A 237 -7.58 -25.75 1.37
C THR A 237 -7.06 -25.15 2.67
N VAL A 238 -6.34 -25.93 3.47
CA VAL A 238 -5.76 -25.49 4.75
C VAL A 238 -4.41 -24.82 4.49
N PHE A 239 -4.30 -23.53 4.82
CA PHE A 239 -3.04 -22.79 4.65
C PHE A 239 -2.16 -22.83 5.90
N ASP A 240 -2.75 -22.91 7.10
CA ASP A 240 -1.97 -23.05 8.35
C ASP A 240 -2.82 -23.68 9.48
N SER A 241 -2.16 -24.34 10.42
CA SER A 241 -2.82 -24.90 11.62
C SER A 241 -1.83 -25.13 12.74
N SER A 242 -2.18 -24.65 13.94
CA SER A 242 -1.40 -24.87 15.15
C SER A 242 -1.56 -26.29 15.72
N TYR A 243 -2.69 -26.97 15.43
CA TYR A 243 -2.93 -28.35 15.85
C TYR A 243 -1.92 -29.33 15.25
N LYS A 244 -1.44 -29.09 14.02
CA LYS A 244 -0.37 -29.90 13.39
C LYS A 244 0.94 -29.85 14.18
N ARG A 245 1.20 -28.74 14.87
CA ARG A 245 2.40 -28.51 15.68
C ARG A 245 2.16 -28.75 17.17
N ASN A 246 0.92 -29.02 17.57
CA ASN A 246 0.45 -29.12 18.95
C ASN A 246 0.95 -27.95 19.85
N GLN A 247 1.01 -26.74 19.29
CA GLN A 247 1.51 -25.56 19.98
C GLN A 247 0.61 -24.35 19.65
N PRO A 248 -0.17 -23.81 20.61
CA PRO A 248 -0.93 -22.58 20.43
C PRO A 248 -0.02 -21.41 20.05
N ILE A 249 -0.62 -20.39 19.42
CA ILE A 249 0.06 -19.10 19.22
C ILE A 249 -0.28 -18.16 20.37
N ASP A 250 0.74 -17.47 20.89
CA ASP A 250 0.61 -16.43 21.90
C ASP A 250 0.77 -15.05 21.25
N PHE A 251 -0.16 -14.14 21.51
CA PHE A 251 -0.08 -12.76 21.02
C PHE A 251 -0.86 -11.78 21.92
N PRO A 252 -0.46 -10.49 21.98
CA PRO A 252 -1.23 -9.46 22.66
C PRO A 252 -2.47 -9.07 21.85
N LEU A 253 -3.64 -9.17 22.46
CA LEU A 253 -4.93 -8.99 21.80
C LEU A 253 -5.26 -7.52 21.56
N GLY A 254 -5.72 -7.19 20.34
CA GLY A 254 -6.24 -5.87 19.98
C GLY A 254 -5.16 -4.81 19.78
N MET A 255 -3.93 -5.25 19.53
CA MET A 255 -2.75 -4.40 19.29
C MET A 255 -2.27 -4.45 17.82
N GLY A 256 -3.00 -5.12 16.93
CA GLY A 256 -2.67 -5.18 15.50
C GLY A 256 -1.51 -6.13 15.15
N HIS A 257 -1.20 -7.09 16.04
CA HIS A 257 -0.19 -8.13 15.76
C HIS A 257 -0.72 -9.27 14.87
N VAL A 258 -2.05 -9.37 14.73
CA VAL A 258 -2.76 -10.31 13.88
C VAL A 258 -3.73 -9.55 12.98
N ILE A 259 -4.33 -10.23 12.00
CA ILE A 259 -5.33 -9.62 11.11
C ILE A 259 -6.51 -9.04 11.91
N PRO A 260 -7.17 -7.95 11.44
CA PRO A 260 -8.25 -7.30 12.18
C PRO A 260 -9.38 -8.24 12.60
N GLY A 261 -9.78 -9.18 11.74
CA GLY A 261 -10.83 -10.16 12.05
C GLY A 261 -10.46 -11.13 13.17
N TRP A 262 -9.17 -11.37 13.42
CA TRP A 262 -8.71 -12.15 14.58
C TRP A 262 -8.72 -11.32 15.85
N ASP A 263 -8.17 -10.10 15.81
CA ASP A 263 -8.15 -9.20 16.96
C ASP A 263 -9.57 -8.95 17.47
N GLU A 264 -10.53 -8.77 16.55
CA GLU A 264 -11.94 -8.62 16.87
C GLU A 264 -12.57 -9.95 17.32
N GLY A 265 -12.41 -11.02 16.54
CA GLY A 265 -13.09 -12.30 16.80
C GLY A 265 -12.68 -12.95 18.11
N ILE A 266 -11.39 -12.91 18.45
CA ILE A 266 -10.89 -13.50 19.70
C ILE A 266 -11.36 -12.71 20.92
N ALA A 267 -11.56 -11.39 20.81
CA ALA A 267 -12.12 -10.58 21.90
C ALA A 267 -13.59 -10.91 22.22
N LEU A 268 -14.29 -11.65 21.35
CA LEU A 268 -15.63 -12.17 21.61
C LEU A 268 -15.63 -13.43 22.50
N LEU A 269 -14.47 -14.08 22.64
CA LEU A 269 -14.34 -15.38 23.27
C LEU A 269 -13.93 -15.30 24.75
N GLN A 270 -14.17 -16.40 25.46
CA GLN A 270 -13.59 -16.68 26.77
C GLN A 270 -12.82 -18.01 26.75
N VAL A 271 -11.93 -18.21 27.72
CA VAL A 271 -11.12 -19.43 27.81
C VAL A 271 -12.01 -20.67 27.81
N GLY A 272 -11.68 -21.62 26.94
CA GLY A 272 -12.43 -22.84 26.66
C GLY A 272 -13.43 -22.72 25.50
N ASP A 273 -13.69 -21.51 24.99
CA ASP A 273 -14.53 -21.33 23.80
C ASP A 273 -13.84 -21.94 22.57
N LYS A 274 -14.63 -22.65 21.76
CA LYS A 274 -14.30 -22.98 20.38
C LYS A 274 -15.24 -22.23 19.46
N ALA A 275 -14.71 -21.58 18.45
CA ALA A 275 -15.51 -20.79 17.52
C ALA A 275 -15.04 -20.99 16.08
N ARG A 276 -15.94 -20.74 15.15
CA ARG A 276 -15.61 -20.55 13.74
C ARG A 276 -15.80 -19.10 13.36
N PHE A 277 -14.80 -18.55 12.69
CA PHE A 277 -14.83 -17.24 12.08
C PHE A 277 -14.84 -17.37 10.55
N VAL A 278 -15.68 -16.59 9.89
CA VAL A 278 -15.60 -16.36 8.44
C VAL A 278 -15.25 -14.89 8.25
N ILE A 279 -14.01 -14.66 7.81
CA ILE A 279 -13.37 -13.36 7.80
C ILE A 279 -13.36 -12.83 6.36
N PRO A 280 -14.06 -11.72 6.07
CA PRO A 280 -13.96 -11.05 4.77
C PRO A 280 -12.52 -10.59 4.48
N PRO A 281 -12.16 -10.40 3.21
CA PRO A 281 -10.81 -9.98 2.83
C PRO A 281 -10.35 -8.68 3.49
N TYR A 282 -11.27 -7.72 3.66
CA TYR A 282 -10.98 -6.42 4.27
C TYR A 282 -10.76 -6.48 5.80
N LEU A 283 -11.07 -7.62 6.45
CA LEU A 283 -10.65 -7.94 7.82
C LEU A 283 -9.53 -8.99 7.86
N GLY A 284 -9.06 -9.43 6.69
CA GLY A 284 -7.99 -10.40 6.49
C GLY A 284 -6.77 -9.77 5.84
N TYR A 285 -6.29 -10.38 4.74
CA TYR A 285 -5.08 -9.95 4.03
C TYR A 285 -5.34 -9.07 2.78
N GLY A 286 -6.60 -8.71 2.52
CA GLY A 286 -6.99 -7.83 1.42
C GLY A 286 -6.49 -8.26 0.04
N GLU A 287 -6.25 -7.30 -0.84
CA GLU A 287 -5.80 -7.52 -2.22
C GLU A 287 -4.40 -8.13 -2.32
N ARG A 288 -3.60 -8.06 -1.26
CA ARG A 288 -2.22 -8.56 -1.25
C ARG A 288 -2.15 -10.07 -1.08
N GLY A 289 -3.12 -10.66 -0.36
CA GLY A 289 -2.99 -12.03 0.13
C GLY A 289 -1.79 -12.18 1.08
N ALA A 290 -1.36 -13.41 1.32
CA ALA A 290 -0.23 -13.67 2.22
C ALA A 290 0.48 -15.02 1.97
N GLY A 291 1.80 -15.02 2.15
CA GLY A 291 2.63 -16.22 2.23
C GLY A 291 2.64 -17.11 0.98
N GLY A 292 2.16 -16.62 -0.16
CA GLY A 292 1.99 -17.41 -1.39
C GLY A 292 0.91 -18.50 -1.32
N VAL A 293 0.21 -18.62 -0.19
CA VAL A 293 -0.80 -19.65 0.07
C VAL A 293 -2.19 -19.07 0.31
N ILE A 294 -2.27 -17.77 0.65
CA ILE A 294 -3.52 -17.02 0.73
C ILE A 294 -3.60 -16.10 -0.49
N PRO A 295 -4.55 -16.34 -1.42
CA PRO A 295 -4.73 -15.50 -2.59
C PRO A 295 -5.18 -14.07 -2.23
N PRO A 296 -4.94 -13.10 -3.13
CA PRO A 296 -5.62 -11.80 -3.14
C PRO A 296 -7.12 -11.92 -2.93
N ASN A 297 -7.66 -11.04 -2.08
CA ASN A 297 -9.09 -10.91 -1.81
C ASN A 297 -9.77 -12.21 -1.33
N ALA A 298 -9.02 -13.09 -0.66
CA ALA A 298 -9.56 -14.33 -0.11
C ALA A 298 -10.39 -14.09 1.16
N THR A 299 -11.60 -14.65 1.18
CA THR A 299 -12.36 -14.87 2.43
C THR A 299 -11.71 -16.02 3.18
N LEU A 300 -11.50 -15.88 4.48
CA LEU A 300 -10.81 -16.88 5.30
C LEU A 300 -11.78 -17.55 6.27
N ILE A 301 -11.60 -18.85 6.50
CA ILE A 301 -12.31 -19.58 7.55
C ILE A 301 -11.29 -19.96 8.61
N PHE A 302 -11.56 -19.60 9.86
CA PHE A 302 -10.77 -20.02 11.01
C PHE A 302 -11.61 -20.79 12.00
N ASP A 303 -11.20 -22.01 12.30
CA ASP A 303 -11.63 -22.70 13.52
C ASP A 303 -10.62 -22.38 14.61
N VAL A 304 -11.08 -21.82 15.72
CA VAL A 304 -10.23 -21.37 16.83
C VAL A 304 -10.68 -21.96 18.16
N GLU A 305 -9.74 -22.04 19.09
CA GLU A 305 -9.95 -22.43 20.48
C GLU A 305 -9.11 -21.52 21.38
N LEU A 306 -9.77 -20.76 22.25
CA LEU A 306 -9.08 -19.91 23.21
C LEU A 306 -8.64 -20.74 24.41
N VAL A 307 -7.34 -21.00 24.50
CA VAL A 307 -6.76 -21.91 25.50
C VAL A 307 -6.43 -21.18 26.81
N ASN A 308 -6.00 -19.93 26.72
CA ASN A 308 -5.60 -19.17 27.91
C ASN A 308 -5.65 -17.65 27.69
N VAL A 309 -5.74 -16.89 28.78
CA VAL A 309 -5.60 -15.44 28.85
C VAL A 309 -4.63 -15.14 30.00
N LYS A 310 -3.59 -14.33 29.73
CA LYS A 310 -2.50 -13.99 30.64
C LYS A 310 -2.46 -12.49 30.91
#